data_AF-A0A2U1Q272-F1
#
_entry.id   AF-A0A2U1Q272-F1
#
_cell.length_a   1.000
_cell.length_b   1.000
_cell.length_c   1.000
_cell.angle_alpha   90.00
_cell.angle_beta   90.00
_cell.angle_gamma   90.00
#
_symmetry.space_group_name_H-M   'P 1'
#
loop_
_entity.id
_entity.type
_entity.pdbx_description
1 polymer ?
#
loop_
_entity_poly.entity_id
_entity_poly.type
_entity_poly.pdbx_seq_one_letter_code
_entity_poly.pdbx_strand_id
1 'polypeptide(L)'
;MGGSRRKYKRSRVNKVRVGLPKKNPNVFKPAFTIPPKLKSIVDLSKIKWDDQGSVLENYKTFGVVSNPNLLGVRNRTSKIIESESLQLPPPKLDGPMDEFEPIDSGSELEEDDVKTALGKHRTDGKSAPLQPLTAIQRVHIKRLVDKYGDDYQRMFMDTKLNKLQHSVATLEKLCKRYDMYKDKNPMLVPL
;
A
#
# COMPACT_ATOMS: atom_id res chain seq x y z
N MET A 1 36.01 -9.57 -20.14
CA MET A 1 37.25 -8.96 -20.68
C MET A 1 37.65 -7.74 -19.86
N GLY A 2 38.37 -7.94 -18.76
CA GLY A 2 38.86 -6.85 -17.91
C GLY A 2 40.29 -6.48 -18.30
N GLY A 3 40.49 -5.37 -19.00
CA GLY A 3 41.83 -4.87 -19.33
C GLY A 3 42.59 -4.38 -18.09
N SER A 4 43.93 -4.44 -18.14
CA SER A 4 44.82 -3.97 -17.08
C SER A 4 44.49 -2.56 -16.58
N ARG A 5 44.50 -2.35 -15.25
CA ARG A 5 44.29 -1.03 -14.61
C ARG A 5 45.21 0.05 -15.17
N ARG A 6 46.42 -0.30 -15.61
CA ARG A 6 47.36 0.65 -16.23
C ARG A 6 46.84 1.16 -17.58
N LYS A 7 46.24 0.29 -18.39
CA LYS A 7 45.64 0.64 -19.68
C LYS A 7 44.40 1.52 -19.49
N TYR A 8 43.59 1.21 -18.48
CA TYR A 8 42.40 2.00 -18.12
C TYR A 8 42.73 3.42 -17.63
N LYS A 9 43.82 3.59 -16.87
CA LYS A 9 44.27 4.91 -16.42
C LYS A 9 44.80 5.76 -17.58
N ARG A 10 45.54 5.17 -18.53
CA ARG A 10 46.04 5.88 -19.73
C ARG A 10 44.90 6.37 -20.62
N SER A 11 43.85 5.58 -20.83
CA SER A 11 42.71 5.98 -21.68
C SER A 11 41.84 7.10 -21.09
N ARG A 12 41.92 7.36 -19.78
CA ARG A 12 41.13 8.42 -19.11
C ARG A 12 41.86 9.76 -18.93
N VAL A 13 43.11 9.89 -19.42
CA VAL A 13 43.87 11.14 -19.35
C VAL A 13 43.21 12.24 -20.19
N ASN A 14 42.64 11.89 -21.35
CA ASN A 14 41.99 12.82 -22.27
C ASN A 14 40.49 13.03 -21.99
N LYS A 15 40.01 12.67 -20.79
CA LYS A 15 38.59 12.85 -20.46
C LYS A 15 38.35 14.33 -20.12
N VAL A 16 37.62 15.01 -21.00
CA VAL A 16 37.17 16.41 -20.81
C VAL A 16 36.44 16.52 -19.47
N ARG A 17 37.03 17.28 -18.54
CA ARG A 17 36.42 17.56 -17.23
C ARG A 17 35.45 18.72 -17.41
N VAL A 18 34.15 18.41 -17.55
CA VAL A 18 33.11 19.43 -17.43
C VAL A 18 33.00 19.78 -15.95
N GLY A 19 33.61 20.91 -15.56
CA GLY A 19 33.56 21.38 -14.18
C GLY A 19 32.15 21.81 -13.83
N LEU A 20 31.58 21.27 -12.74
CA LEU A 20 30.34 21.83 -12.20
C LEU A 20 30.59 23.28 -11.79
N PRO A 21 29.62 24.19 -12.01
CA PRO A 21 29.75 25.58 -11.56
C PRO A 21 30.00 25.61 -10.05
N LYS A 22 31.06 26.29 -9.64
CA LYS A 22 31.44 26.40 -8.23
C LYS A 22 30.33 27.13 -7.47
N LYS A 23 29.81 26.50 -6.42
CA LYS A 23 28.87 27.15 -5.49
C LYS A 23 29.66 28.12 -4.61
N ASN A 24 29.21 29.36 -4.52
CA ASN A 24 29.80 30.34 -3.59
C ASN A 24 29.34 30.01 -2.17
N PRO A 25 30.26 29.70 -1.22
CA PRO A 25 29.87 29.30 0.13
C PRO A 25 29.23 30.43 0.94
N ASN A 26 29.47 31.68 0.56
CA ASN A 26 28.95 32.85 1.26
C ASN A 26 27.55 33.30 0.77
N VAL A 27 26.98 32.62 -0.22
CA VAL A 27 25.65 32.97 -0.76
C VAL A 27 24.67 31.85 -0.41
N PHE A 28 23.92 32.05 0.67
CA PHE A 28 22.82 31.16 1.04
C PHE A 28 21.66 31.34 0.07
N LYS A 29 21.42 30.33 -0.78
CA LYS A 29 20.22 30.24 -1.61
C LYS A 29 19.24 29.30 -0.91
N PRO A 30 18.14 29.80 -0.32
CA PRO A 30 17.16 28.93 0.31
C PRO A 30 16.58 27.98 -0.74
N ALA A 31 16.26 26.74 -0.34
CA ALA A 31 15.70 25.73 -1.23
C ALA A 31 14.33 26.13 -1.82
N PHE A 32 13.65 27.09 -1.18
CA PHE A 32 12.35 27.61 -1.57
C PHE A 32 12.23 29.08 -1.15
N THR A 33 11.77 29.94 -2.06
CA THR A 33 11.40 31.33 -1.79
C THR A 33 9.88 31.48 -1.88
N ILE A 34 9.25 31.91 -0.78
CA ILE A 34 7.81 32.19 -0.76
C ILE A 34 7.54 33.40 -1.70
N PRO A 35 6.67 33.25 -2.73
CA PRO A 35 6.27 34.34 -3.59
C PRO A 35 5.73 35.53 -2.78
N PRO A 36 6.06 36.79 -3.16
CA PRO A 36 5.64 37.98 -2.42
C PRO A 36 4.11 38.10 -2.30
N LYS A 37 3.36 37.60 -3.27
CA LYS A 37 1.89 37.54 -3.25
C LYS A 37 1.33 36.66 -2.12
N LEU A 38 2.04 35.59 -1.74
CA LEU A 38 1.62 34.73 -0.62
C LEU A 38 1.95 35.38 0.73
N LYS A 39 3.02 36.19 0.78
CA LYS A 39 3.40 36.93 2.00
C LYS A 39 2.35 37.98 2.41
N SER A 40 1.63 38.56 1.45
CA SER A 40 0.56 39.53 1.75
C SER A 40 -0.76 38.88 2.18
N ILE A 41 -0.95 37.59 1.89
CA ILE A 41 -2.16 36.84 2.32
C ILE A 41 -2.05 36.46 3.80
N VAL A 42 -0.83 36.20 4.27
CA VAL A 42 -0.56 35.85 5.66
C VAL A 42 -0.16 37.11 6.42
N ASP A 43 -1.10 37.70 7.16
CA ASP A 43 -0.82 38.81 8.09
C ASP A 43 0.02 38.30 9.28
N LEU A 44 1.33 38.16 9.06
CA LEU A 44 2.29 37.71 10.07
C LEU A 44 2.31 38.58 11.35
N SER A 45 1.78 39.81 11.27
CA SER A 45 1.65 40.72 12.42
C SER A 45 0.51 40.35 13.36
N LYS A 46 -0.52 39.64 12.87
CA LYS A 46 -1.68 39.21 13.66
C LYS A 46 -1.49 37.86 14.32
N ILE A 47 -0.55 37.05 13.81
CA ILE A 47 -0.35 35.69 14.28
C ILE A 47 0.87 35.65 15.20
N LYS A 48 0.61 35.58 16.51
CA LYS A 48 1.64 35.40 17.54
C LYS A 48 1.64 33.95 17.99
N TRP A 49 2.83 33.42 18.23
CA TRP A 49 2.99 32.10 18.85
C TRP A 49 2.51 32.17 20.30
N ASP A 50 1.65 31.24 20.71
CA ASP A 50 1.25 31.12 22.11
C ASP A 50 2.22 30.20 22.86
N ASP A 51 2.92 30.74 23.86
CA ASP A 51 3.92 30.01 24.64
C ASP A 51 3.29 28.99 25.62
N GLN A 52 2.00 29.15 25.95
CA GLN A 52 1.26 28.24 26.84
C GLN A 52 0.47 27.18 26.06
N GLY A 53 0.22 27.41 24.77
CA GLY A 53 -0.57 26.54 23.90
C GLY A 53 0.19 25.30 23.43
N SER A 54 -0.55 24.32 22.92
CA SER A 54 0.09 23.14 22.32
C SER A 54 0.71 23.49 20.96
N VAL A 55 1.79 22.80 20.62
CA VAL A 55 2.48 22.97 19.33
C VAL A 55 1.52 22.79 18.14
N LEU A 56 0.58 21.84 18.24
CA LEU A 56 -0.39 21.55 17.18
C LEU A 56 -1.43 22.66 17.01
N GLU A 57 -1.92 23.24 18.11
CA GLU A 57 -2.87 24.35 18.07
C GLU A 57 -2.22 25.58 17.43
N ASN A 58 -0.97 25.87 17.80
CA ASN A 58 -0.21 26.95 17.17
C ASN A 58 -0.07 26.74 15.67
N TYR A 59 0.39 25.57 15.21
CA TYR A 59 0.46 25.31 13.77
C TYR A 59 -0.91 25.39 13.06
N LYS A 60 -2.01 25.03 13.76
CA LYS A 60 -3.37 25.19 13.25
C LYS A 60 -3.75 26.67 13.10
N THR A 61 -3.40 27.53 14.06
CA THR A 61 -3.64 28.99 13.97
C THR A 61 -2.78 29.66 12.89
N PHE A 62 -1.57 29.15 12.63
CA PHE A 62 -0.73 29.56 11.50
C PHE A 62 -1.25 29.10 10.14
N GLY A 63 -2.32 28.28 10.09
CA GLY A 63 -2.86 27.73 8.84
C GLY A 63 -1.97 26.66 8.21
N VAL A 64 -1.04 26.08 8.97
CA VAL A 64 -0.23 24.93 8.55
C VAL A 64 -1.11 23.69 8.62
N VAL A 65 -1.88 23.48 7.57
CA VAL A 65 -2.80 22.35 7.42
C VAL A 65 -2.28 21.45 6.31
N SER A 66 -2.23 20.15 6.57
CA SER A 66 -1.95 19.19 5.50
C SER A 66 -3.17 19.03 4.60
N ASN A 67 -2.99 18.88 3.29
CA ASN A 67 -4.10 18.53 2.40
C ASN A 67 -4.46 17.05 2.64
N PRO A 68 -5.61 16.73 3.27
CA PRO A 68 -5.95 15.36 3.63
C PRO A 68 -6.26 14.49 2.41
N ASN A 69 -6.58 15.10 1.27
CA ASN A 69 -6.80 14.40 -0.01
C ASN A 69 -5.49 13.92 -0.65
N LEU A 70 -4.34 14.40 -0.18
CA LEU A 70 -3.01 13.98 -0.66
C LEU A 70 -2.34 12.98 0.31
N LEU A 71 -2.91 12.79 1.51
CA LEU A 71 -2.36 11.87 2.51
C LEU A 71 -3.19 10.59 2.52
N GLY A 72 -2.67 9.55 1.85
CA GLY A 72 -3.25 8.20 1.90
C GLY A 72 -3.44 7.70 3.34
N VAL A 73 -4.36 6.75 3.52
CA VAL A 73 -4.81 6.23 4.83
C VAL A 73 -3.67 5.86 5.78
N ARG A 74 -2.53 5.38 5.25
CA ARG A 74 -1.34 4.96 6.02
C ARG A 74 -0.45 6.11 6.50
N ASN A 75 -0.56 7.29 5.91
CA ASN A 75 0.28 8.44 6.22
C ASN A 75 -0.37 9.38 7.24
N ARG A 76 -1.61 9.08 7.68
CA ARG A 76 -2.31 9.82 8.72
C ARG A 76 -1.67 9.50 10.08
N THR A 77 -1.14 10.50 10.75
CA THR A 77 -0.63 10.38 12.12
C THR A 77 -1.37 11.38 13.01
N SER A 78 -1.48 11.08 14.31
CA SER A 78 -2.21 11.91 15.27
C SER A 78 -1.67 13.35 15.43
N LYS A 79 -0.49 13.63 14.88
CA LYS A 79 0.16 14.95 14.90
C LYS A 79 -0.08 15.76 13.63
N ILE A 80 -0.87 15.25 12.70
CA ILE A 80 -1.21 15.94 11.46
C ILE A 80 -2.42 16.83 11.71
N ILE A 81 -2.31 18.08 11.26
CA ILE A 81 -3.35 19.08 11.41
C ILE A 81 -4.23 19.02 10.17
N GLU A 82 -5.48 18.66 10.39
CA GLU A 82 -6.52 18.55 9.37
C GLU A 82 -7.47 19.75 9.48
N SER A 83 -8.03 20.19 8.35
CA SER A 83 -9.07 21.22 8.33
C SER A 83 -10.43 20.58 8.10
N GLU A 84 -11.37 20.86 9.00
CA GLU A 84 -12.75 20.38 8.91
C GLU A 84 -13.45 20.88 7.64
N SER A 85 -13.10 22.07 7.15
CA SER A 85 -13.65 22.62 5.91
C SER A 85 -13.18 21.88 4.64
N LEU A 86 -12.02 21.22 4.66
CA LEU A 86 -11.54 20.38 3.56
C LEU A 86 -11.91 18.90 3.75
N GLN A 87 -12.36 18.52 4.93
CA GLN A 87 -12.97 17.21 5.19
C GLN A 87 -14.38 17.21 4.63
N LEU A 88 -14.53 16.99 3.32
CA LEU A 88 -15.81 16.52 2.81
C LEU A 88 -16.01 15.11 3.39
N PRO A 89 -17.02 14.87 4.26
CA PRO A 89 -17.35 13.50 4.61
C PRO A 89 -17.63 12.75 3.30
N PRO A 90 -17.23 11.47 3.19
CA PRO A 90 -17.72 10.67 2.07
C PRO A 90 -19.25 10.84 2.06
N PRO A 91 -19.87 11.15 0.89
CA PRO A 91 -21.30 11.29 0.83
C PRO A 91 -21.90 10.04 1.47
N LYS A 92 -22.69 10.23 2.54
CA LYS A 92 -23.43 9.13 3.13
C LYS A 92 -24.42 8.70 2.06
N LEU A 93 -24.17 7.56 1.44
CA LEU A 93 -25.16 6.89 0.60
C LEU A 93 -26.22 6.30 1.53
N ASP A 94 -27.02 7.18 2.16
CA ASP A 94 -28.18 6.82 2.94
C ASP A 94 -29.34 6.59 1.95
N GLY A 95 -29.28 5.46 1.24
CA GLY A 95 -30.32 5.00 0.32
C GLY A 95 -30.10 3.53 -0.04
N PRO A 96 -31.16 2.75 -0.32
CA PRO A 96 -31.00 1.39 -0.82
C PRO A 96 -30.20 1.49 -2.12
N MET A 97 -29.01 0.90 -2.12
CA MET A 97 -28.15 0.82 -3.29
C MET A 97 -28.93 -0.01 -4.32
N ASP A 98 -29.50 0.67 -5.31
CA ASP A 98 -30.28 0.05 -6.37
C ASP A 98 -29.36 -0.95 -7.08
N GLU A 99 -29.76 -2.22 -7.10
CA GLU A 99 -28.98 -3.34 -7.64
C GLU A 99 -28.80 -3.24 -9.19
N PHE A 100 -29.29 -2.14 -9.77
CA PHE A 100 -29.26 -1.76 -11.18
C PHE A 100 -28.50 -0.46 -11.49
N GLU A 101 -27.83 0.18 -10.52
CA GLU A 101 -26.85 1.21 -10.85
C GLU A 101 -25.72 0.55 -11.66
N PRO A 102 -25.43 1.01 -12.89
CA PRO A 102 -24.35 0.43 -13.67
C PRO A 102 -23.07 0.61 -12.85
N ILE A 103 -22.52 -0.50 -12.39
CA ILE A 103 -21.18 -0.57 -11.80
C ILE A 103 -20.29 0.22 -12.74
N ASP A 104 -19.91 1.43 -12.33
CA ASP A 104 -19.06 2.33 -13.11
C ASP A 104 -17.79 1.55 -13.41
N SER A 105 -17.76 1.03 -14.63
CA SER A 105 -16.81 0.04 -15.09
C SER A 105 -15.51 0.80 -15.24
N GLY A 106 -14.78 0.87 -14.12
CA GLY A 106 -13.63 1.74 -13.89
C GLY A 106 -12.75 1.79 -15.12
N SER A 107 -12.64 2.97 -15.71
CA SER A 107 -11.94 3.15 -16.96
C SER A 107 -10.48 2.70 -16.81
N GLU A 108 -9.98 1.91 -17.77
CA GLU A 108 -8.59 1.44 -17.84
C GLU A 108 -7.59 2.61 -17.86
N LEU A 109 -8.05 3.79 -18.29
CA LEU A 109 -7.27 5.01 -18.46
C LEU A 109 -7.01 5.78 -17.15
N GLU A 110 -7.74 5.51 -16.07
CA GLU A 110 -7.54 6.19 -14.79
C GLU A 110 -6.32 5.64 -14.05
N GLU A 111 -5.44 6.54 -13.59
CA GLU A 111 -4.28 6.22 -12.76
C GLU A 111 -4.68 5.52 -11.45
N ASP A 112 -3.86 4.58 -10.97
CA ASP A 112 -4.12 3.75 -9.79
C ASP A 112 -4.41 4.57 -8.52
N ASP A 113 -3.76 5.73 -8.38
CA ASP A 113 -3.94 6.62 -7.24
C ASP A 113 -5.37 7.19 -7.20
N VAL A 114 -5.96 7.49 -8.37
CA VAL A 114 -7.33 8.00 -8.50
C VAL A 114 -8.35 6.90 -8.20
N LYS A 115 -8.11 5.67 -8.69
CA LYS A 115 -8.97 4.51 -8.37
C LYS A 115 -9.01 4.23 -6.87
N THR A 116 -7.86 4.29 -6.21
CA THR A 116 -7.74 4.09 -4.76
C THR A 116 -8.46 5.18 -3.96
N ALA A 117 -8.32 6.45 -4.37
CA ALA A 117 -8.97 7.57 -3.70
C ALA A 117 -10.50 7.53 -3.81
N LEU A 118 -11.04 7.06 -4.95
CA LEU A 118 -12.48 6.93 -5.19
C LEU A 118 -13.08 5.60 -4.69
N GLY A 119 -12.26 4.71 -4.13
CA GLY A 119 -12.71 3.40 -3.66
C GLY A 119 -13.12 2.44 -4.78
N LYS A 120 -12.75 2.71 -6.04
CA LYS A 120 -13.02 1.82 -7.16
C LYS A 120 -12.11 0.58 -7.07
N HIS A 121 -12.68 -0.61 -7.18
CA HIS A 121 -11.90 -1.84 -7.28
C HIS A 121 -11.23 -1.93 -8.65
N ARG A 122 -9.99 -2.45 -8.71
CA ARG A 122 -9.36 -2.77 -9.98
C ARG A 122 -10.21 -3.80 -10.71
N THR A 123 -10.42 -3.58 -12.00
CA THR A 123 -11.08 -4.50 -12.93
C THR A 123 -10.18 -5.68 -13.33
N ASP A 124 -8.91 -5.67 -12.91
CA ASP A 124 -7.92 -6.66 -13.29
C ASP A 124 -8.24 -8.07 -12.75
N GLY A 125 -8.69 -8.92 -13.68
CA GLY A 125 -8.61 -10.38 -13.63
C GLY A 125 -9.67 -11.10 -12.81
N LYS A 126 -10.33 -12.10 -13.43
CA LYS A 126 -11.03 -13.16 -12.67
C LYS A 126 -10.06 -13.70 -11.62
N SER A 127 -10.49 -13.82 -10.36
CA SER A 127 -9.65 -14.43 -9.30
C SER A 127 -9.06 -15.72 -9.82
N ALA A 128 -7.74 -15.86 -9.73
CA ALA A 128 -7.06 -17.07 -10.16
C ALA A 128 -7.75 -18.28 -9.50
N PRO A 129 -7.99 -19.38 -10.25
CA PRO A 129 -8.57 -20.58 -9.68
C PRO A 129 -7.69 -21.05 -8.53
N LEU A 130 -8.32 -21.60 -7.48
CA LEU A 130 -7.57 -22.09 -6.32
C LEU A 130 -6.56 -23.12 -6.78
N GLN A 131 -5.29 -22.93 -6.46
CA GLN A 131 -4.28 -23.88 -6.89
C GLN A 131 -4.46 -25.24 -6.19
N PRO A 132 -4.23 -26.35 -6.91
CA PRO A 132 -4.18 -27.69 -6.32
C PRO A 132 -3.12 -27.79 -5.21
N LEU A 133 -3.37 -28.68 -4.24
CA LEU A 133 -2.49 -28.90 -3.10
C LEU A 133 -1.15 -29.53 -3.52
N THR A 134 -0.08 -29.19 -2.78
CA THR A 134 1.23 -29.83 -2.97
C THR A 134 1.18 -31.32 -2.57
N ALA A 135 2.13 -32.13 -3.05
CA ALA A 135 2.17 -33.56 -2.75
C ALA A 135 2.18 -33.86 -1.23
N ILE A 136 2.97 -33.11 -0.45
CA ILE A 136 3.05 -33.27 1.00
C ILE A 136 1.74 -32.85 1.68
N GLN A 137 1.15 -31.72 1.25
CA GLN A 137 -0.12 -31.24 1.80
C GLN A 137 -1.26 -32.23 1.56
N ARG A 138 -1.31 -32.86 0.38
CA ARG A 138 -2.34 -33.87 0.07
C ARG A 138 -2.27 -35.06 1.02
N VAL A 139 -1.08 -35.62 1.27
CA VAL A 139 -0.93 -36.75 2.19
C VAL A 139 -1.35 -36.36 3.61
N HIS A 140 -1.03 -35.13 4.03
CA HIS A 140 -1.40 -34.63 5.34
C HIS A 140 -2.91 -34.44 5.50
N ILE A 141 -3.53 -33.72 4.56
CA ILE A 141 -4.97 -33.43 4.56
C ILE A 141 -5.77 -34.72 4.38
N LYS A 142 -5.34 -35.65 3.52
CA LYS A 142 -5.97 -36.97 3.36
C LYS A 142 -6.12 -37.70 4.69
N ARG A 143 -5.06 -37.75 5.50
CA ARG A 143 -5.12 -38.38 6.84
C ARG A 143 -6.08 -37.68 7.80
N LEU A 144 -6.21 -36.36 7.71
CA LEU A 144 -7.13 -35.59 8.55
C LEU A 144 -8.58 -35.84 8.11
N VAL A 145 -8.85 -35.78 6.81
CA VAL A 145 -10.17 -36.02 6.21
C VAL A 145 -10.62 -37.47 6.45
N ASP A 146 -9.72 -38.46 6.27
CA ASP A 146 -10.03 -39.88 6.52
C ASP A 146 -10.45 -40.15 7.98
N LYS A 147 -9.95 -39.36 8.93
CA LYS A 147 -10.24 -39.55 10.37
C LYS A 147 -11.42 -38.72 10.86
N TYR A 148 -11.56 -37.48 10.40
CA TYR A 148 -12.50 -36.51 10.96
C TYR A 148 -13.56 -36.01 9.97
N GLY A 149 -13.47 -36.34 8.68
CA GLY A 149 -14.40 -35.87 7.65
C GLY A 149 -14.37 -34.35 7.52
N ASP A 150 -15.46 -33.68 7.86
CA ASP A 150 -15.64 -32.22 7.76
C ASP A 150 -15.56 -31.50 9.12
N ASP A 151 -15.26 -32.20 10.21
CA ASP A 151 -15.18 -31.63 11.56
C ASP A 151 -13.86 -30.84 11.76
N TYR A 152 -13.77 -29.62 11.22
CA TYR A 152 -12.54 -28.80 11.27
C TYR A 152 -12.08 -28.45 12.70
N GLN A 153 -13.01 -28.29 13.64
CA GLN A 153 -12.68 -28.06 15.05
C GLN A 153 -11.97 -29.26 15.67
N ARG A 154 -12.40 -30.49 15.36
CA ARG A 154 -11.75 -31.71 15.85
C ARG A 154 -10.39 -31.92 15.21
N MET A 155 -10.24 -31.61 13.91
CA MET A 155 -8.95 -31.61 13.22
C MET A 155 -7.95 -30.63 13.85
N PHE A 156 -8.42 -29.44 14.23
CA PHE A 156 -7.60 -28.43 14.89
C PHE A 156 -7.06 -28.93 16.25
N MET A 157 -7.90 -29.62 17.02
CA MET A 157 -7.52 -30.18 18.33
C MET A 157 -6.59 -31.40 18.24
N ASP A 158 -6.52 -32.08 17.08
CA ASP A 158 -5.62 -33.23 16.91
C ASP A 158 -4.18 -32.79 16.69
N THR A 159 -3.46 -32.57 17.78
CA THR A 159 -2.05 -32.18 17.79
C THR A 159 -1.12 -33.22 17.15
N LYS A 160 -1.53 -34.49 17.04
CA LYS A 160 -0.70 -35.56 16.47
C LYS A 160 -0.77 -35.58 14.95
N LEU A 161 -1.98 -35.42 14.42
CA LEU A 161 -2.17 -35.35 12.96
C LEU A 161 -1.89 -33.95 12.45
N ASN A 162 -2.40 -32.89 13.07
CA ASN A 162 -2.12 -31.49 12.73
C ASN A 162 -0.79 -30.99 13.34
N LYS A 163 0.32 -31.63 12.96
CA LYS A 163 1.66 -31.29 13.48
C LYS A 163 2.09 -29.84 13.20
N LEU A 164 1.58 -29.27 12.11
CA LEU A 164 1.87 -27.90 11.68
C LEU A 164 0.99 -26.86 12.38
N GLN A 165 0.10 -27.28 13.29
CA GLN A 165 -0.79 -26.42 14.07
C GLN A 165 -1.57 -25.44 13.19
N HIS A 166 -2.07 -25.93 12.06
CA HIS A 166 -2.93 -25.15 11.16
C HIS A 166 -4.18 -24.70 11.89
N SER A 167 -4.54 -23.42 11.76
CA SER A 167 -5.78 -22.87 12.33
C SER A 167 -7.00 -23.40 11.58
N VAL A 168 -8.17 -23.35 12.21
CA VAL A 168 -9.44 -23.85 11.66
C VAL A 168 -9.71 -23.28 10.25
N ALA A 169 -9.55 -21.97 10.06
CA ALA A 169 -9.77 -21.32 8.76
C ALA A 169 -8.77 -21.80 7.69
N THR A 170 -7.55 -22.15 8.07
CA THR A 170 -6.56 -22.71 7.12
C THR A 170 -6.90 -24.14 6.75
N LEU A 171 -7.34 -24.96 7.71
CA LEU A 171 -7.79 -26.33 7.47
C LEU A 171 -9.00 -26.35 6.53
N GLU A 172 -9.99 -25.48 6.77
CA GLU A 172 -11.14 -25.34 5.88
C GLU A 172 -10.72 -25.02 4.43
N LYS A 173 -9.80 -24.06 4.24
CA LYS A 173 -9.27 -23.71 2.90
C LYS A 173 -8.48 -24.86 2.26
N LEU A 174 -7.83 -25.70 3.04
CA LEU A 174 -7.04 -26.83 2.54
C LEU A 174 -7.95 -28.01 2.19
N CYS A 175 -8.92 -28.34 3.04
CA CYS A 175 -9.93 -29.37 2.77
C CYS A 175 -10.76 -29.00 1.54
N LYS A 176 -11.26 -27.76 1.42
CA LYS A 176 -11.96 -27.29 0.21
C LYS A 176 -11.13 -27.47 -1.06
N ARG A 177 -9.82 -27.17 -1.00
CA ARG A 177 -8.91 -27.41 -2.13
C ARG A 177 -8.69 -28.91 -2.39
N TYR A 178 -8.63 -29.72 -1.35
CA TYR A 178 -8.54 -31.17 -1.46
C TYR A 178 -9.79 -31.76 -2.12
N ASP A 179 -11.00 -31.30 -1.80
CA ASP A 179 -12.22 -31.87 -2.38
C ASP A 179 -12.37 -31.53 -3.88
N MET A 180 -11.98 -30.32 -4.27
CA MET A 180 -12.03 -29.88 -5.68
C MET A 180 -11.06 -30.65 -6.57
N TYR A 181 -9.82 -30.86 -6.12
CA TYR A 181 -8.76 -31.47 -6.94
C TYR A 181 -8.46 -32.94 -6.58
N LYS A 182 -8.96 -33.44 -5.45
CA LYS A 182 -8.69 -34.76 -4.87
C LYS A 182 -7.19 -35.08 -4.92
N ASP A 183 -6.85 -36.24 -5.46
CA ASP A 183 -5.48 -36.71 -5.61
C ASP A 183 -4.84 -36.27 -6.97
N LYS A 184 -5.44 -35.30 -7.69
CA LYS A 184 -4.85 -34.78 -8.94
C LYS A 184 -3.56 -34.01 -8.65
N ASN A 185 -2.52 -34.30 -9.44
CA ASN A 185 -1.22 -33.66 -9.29
C ASN A 185 -1.29 -32.21 -9.80
N PRO A 186 -0.79 -31.21 -9.06
CA PRO A 186 -0.73 -29.82 -9.52
C PRO A 186 -0.10 -29.65 -10.91
N MET A 187 0.81 -30.53 -11.31
CA MET A 187 1.46 -30.48 -12.63
C MET A 187 0.58 -30.98 -13.79
N LEU A 188 -0.56 -31.62 -13.50
CA LEU A 188 -1.45 -32.24 -14.48
C LEU A 188 -2.81 -31.53 -14.59
N VAL A 189 -3.02 -30.48 -13.81
CA VAL A 189 -4.24 -29.67 -13.85
C VAL A 189 -4.00 -28.51 -14.82
N PRO A 190 -4.79 -28.34 -15.89
CA PRO A 190 -4.67 -27.18 -16.78
C PRO A 190 -5.01 -25.90 -15.99
N LEU A 191 -4.16 -24.88 -16.17
CA LEU A 191 -4.31 -23.53 -15.58
C LEU A 191 -5.56 -22.82 -16.09
#